data_AF-A0A2V7Q5C5-F1
#
_entry.id   AF-A0A2V7Q5C5-F1
#
_cell.length_a   1.000
_cell.length_b   1.000
_cell.length_c   1.000
_cell.angle_alpha   90.00
_cell.angle_beta   90.00
_cell.angle_gamma   90.00
#
_symmetry.space_group_name_H-M   'P 1'
#
loop_
_entity.id
_entity.type
_entity.pdbx_description
1 polymer ?
#
loop_
_entity_poly.entity_id
_entity_poly.type
_entity_poly.pdbx_seq_one_letter_code
_entity_poly.pdbx_strand_id
1 'polypeptide(L)'
;FAAMFTASLKNPVPPSVVGEKVLEIVESGTWQLRHPVGPDAAPFLQWRKAMSDEEWVAWGALGDDAWYDRLQADFGMDARPNA
;
A
#
# COMPACT_ATOMS: atom_id res chain seq x y z
N PHE A 1 6.61 -4.88 -9.49
CA PHE A 1 6.06 -3.60 -9.00
C PHE A 1 5.06 -2.93 -9.97
N ALA A 2 5.40 -2.67 -11.24
CA ALA A 2 4.47 -2.00 -12.18
C ALA A 2 3.09 -2.66 -12.26
N ALA A 3 3.04 -3.99 -12.29
CA ALA A 3 1.79 -4.75 -12.32
C ALA A 3 0.91 -4.55 -11.06
N MET A 4 1.51 -4.43 -9.86
CA MET A 4 0.80 -4.10 -8.62
C MET A 4 0.17 -2.70 -8.70
N PHE A 5 0.92 -1.72 -9.22
CA PHE A 5 0.40 -0.37 -9.42
C PHE A 5 -0.76 -0.36 -10.44
N THR A 6 -0.64 -1.09 -11.55
CA THR A 6 -1.75 -1.23 -12.50
C THR A 6 -2.97 -1.90 -11.87
N ALA A 7 -2.78 -2.93 -11.05
CA ALA A 7 -3.87 -3.60 -10.35
C ALA A 7 -4.55 -2.70 -9.31
N SER A 8 -3.81 -1.84 -8.61
CA SER A 8 -4.40 -0.88 -7.66
C SER A 8 -5.31 0.14 -8.34
N LEU A 9 -5.06 0.48 -9.61
CA LEU A 9 -5.92 1.38 -10.37
C LEU A 9 -7.31 0.81 -10.67
N LYS A 10 -7.55 -0.49 -10.45
CA LYS A 10 -8.89 -1.10 -10.55
C LYS A 10 -9.82 -0.65 -9.40
N ASN A 11 -9.25 -0.24 -8.26
CA ASN A 11 -9.98 0.27 -7.10
C ASN A 11 -9.38 1.62 -6.66
N PRO A 12 -9.54 2.69 -7.47
CA PRO A 12 -8.88 3.96 -7.19
C PRO A 12 -9.51 4.67 -5.99
N VAL A 13 -8.68 5.33 -5.19
CA VAL A 13 -9.13 6.23 -4.12
C VAL A 13 -9.31 7.65 -4.69
N PRO A 14 -10.46 8.30 -4.48
CA PRO A 14 -10.66 9.67 -4.96
C PRO A 14 -9.64 10.66 -4.37
N PRO A 15 -9.13 11.61 -5.16
CA PRO A 15 -8.17 12.62 -4.66
C PRO A 15 -8.79 13.55 -3.60
N SER A 16 -10.12 13.64 -3.51
CA SER A 16 -10.82 14.39 -2.46
C SER A 16 -10.45 13.91 -1.05
N VAL A 17 -10.19 12.61 -0.87
CA VAL A 17 -9.74 12.04 0.42
C VAL A 17 -8.43 12.67 0.89
N VAL A 18 -7.54 13.01 -0.06
CA VAL A 18 -6.30 13.74 0.24
C VAL A 18 -6.61 15.18 0.62
N GLY A 19 -7.50 15.85 -0.12
CA GLY A 19 -7.92 17.21 0.18
C GLY A 19 -8.53 17.35 1.57
N GLU A 20 -9.42 16.43 1.94
CA GLU A 20 -10.04 16.35 3.26
C GLU A 20 -8.98 16.17 4.37
N LYS A 21 -8.00 15.30 4.15
CA LYS A 21 -6.91 15.11 5.13
C LYS A 21 -6.06 16.38 5.27
N VAL A 22 -5.75 17.08 4.17
CA VAL A 22 -4.99 18.34 4.24
C VAL A 22 -5.75 19.39 5.05
N LEU A 23 -7.07 19.53 4.83
CA LEU A 23 -7.90 20.42 5.61
C LEU A 23 -7.86 20.06 7.10
N GLU A 24 -8.04 18.77 7.43
CA GLU A 24 -7.92 18.27 8.80
C GLU A 24 -6.58 18.62 9.44
N ILE A 25 -5.46 18.45 8.71
CA ILE A 25 -4.12 18.79 9.23
C ILE A 25 -4.03 20.27 9.60
N VAL A 26 -4.48 21.16 8.70
CA VAL A 26 -4.46 22.62 8.90
C VAL A 26 -5.32 23.01 10.10
N GLU A 27 -6.47 22.37 10.28
CA GLU A 27 -7.41 22.66 11.37
C GLU A 27 -7.03 21.97 12.70
N SER A 28 -6.20 20.93 12.67
CA SER A 28 -5.90 20.09 13.85
C SER A 28 -5.20 20.80 15.00
N GLY A 29 -4.47 21.88 14.71
CA GLY A 29 -3.60 22.56 15.69
C GLY A 29 -2.47 21.67 16.25
N THR A 30 -2.20 20.52 15.63
CA THR A 30 -1.19 19.55 16.10
C THR A 30 0.12 19.68 15.32
N TRP A 31 1.21 19.20 15.92
CA TRP A 31 2.54 19.10 15.29
C TRP A 31 2.81 17.73 14.67
N GLN A 32 1.76 16.93 14.40
CA GLN A 32 1.94 15.60 13.85
C GLN A 32 2.56 15.66 12.44
N LEU A 33 3.70 14.99 12.27
CA LEU A 33 4.47 15.04 11.02
C LEU A 33 3.90 14.14 9.92
N ARG A 34 3.34 12.97 10.27
CA ARG A 34 2.92 11.94 9.31
C ARG A 34 1.43 11.67 9.40
N HIS A 35 0.75 11.66 8.27
CA HIS A 35 -0.69 11.48 8.16
C HIS A 35 -0.99 10.40 7.11
N PRO A 36 -1.25 9.15 7.51
CA PRO A 36 -1.73 8.12 6.61
C PRO A 36 -3.05 8.54 5.95
N VAL A 37 -3.17 8.38 4.63
CA VAL A 37 -4.32 8.85 3.85
C VAL A 37 -4.86 7.73 2.99
N GLY A 38 -6.18 7.57 2.97
CA GLY A 38 -6.86 6.51 2.24
C GLY A 38 -6.98 5.22 3.04
N PRO A 39 -7.87 4.30 2.60
CA PRO A 39 -8.16 3.06 3.31
C PRO A 39 -6.96 2.12 3.41
N ASP A 40 -6.05 2.16 2.44
CA ASP A 40 -4.95 1.20 2.34
C ASP A 40 -3.70 1.61 3.15
N ALA A 41 -3.58 2.89 3.52
CA ALA A 41 -2.34 3.40 4.11
C ALA A 41 -2.02 2.79 5.49
N ALA A 42 -3.01 2.75 6.39
CA ALA A 42 -2.79 2.15 7.71
C ALA A 42 -2.60 0.62 7.66
N PRO A 43 -3.42 -0.16 6.93
CA PRO A 43 -3.18 -1.58 6.71
C PRO A 43 -1.80 -1.87 6.10
N PHE A 44 -1.36 -1.11 5.10
CA PHE A 44 -0.06 -1.30 4.48
C PHE A 44 1.10 -1.07 5.46
N LEU A 45 1.01 -0.02 6.30
CA LEU A 45 2.00 0.23 7.35
C LEU A 45 2.00 -0.87 8.42
N GLN A 46 0.84 -1.41 8.79
CA GLN A 46 0.73 -2.51 9.74
C GLN A 46 1.32 -3.80 9.17
N TRP A 47 1.03 -4.11 7.91
CA TRP A 47 1.61 -5.25 7.19
C TRP A 47 3.14 -5.15 7.14
N ARG A 48 3.70 -3.99 6.78
CA ARG A 48 5.15 -3.77 6.79
C ARG A 48 5.74 -3.90 8.21
N LYS A 49 5.02 -3.46 9.23
CA LYS A 49 5.46 -3.55 10.64
C LYS A 49 5.43 -4.99 11.18
N ALA A 50 4.63 -5.87 10.58
CA ALA A 50 4.48 -7.26 11.00
C ALA A 50 5.64 -8.17 10.55
N MET A 51 6.61 -7.65 9.82
CA MET A 51 7.78 -8.40 9.32
C MET A 51 9.09 -7.72 9.72
N SER A 52 10.14 -8.53 9.89
CA SER A 52 11.50 -8.05 10.08
C SER A 52 12.05 -7.38 8.80
N ASP A 53 13.17 -6.68 8.93
CA ASP A 53 13.83 -6.07 7.78
C ASP A 53 14.41 -7.14 6.84
N GLU A 54 14.87 -8.27 7.37
CA GLU A 54 15.33 -9.42 6.60
C GLU A 54 14.18 -10.08 5.83
N GLU A 55 13.02 -10.25 6.46
CA GLU A 55 11.82 -10.77 5.81
C GLU A 55 11.34 -9.83 4.70
N TRP A 56 11.40 -8.51 4.92
CA TRP A 56 11.12 -7.50 3.91
C TRP A 56 12.07 -7.60 2.71
N VAL A 57 13.37 -7.73 2.96
CA VAL A 57 14.38 -7.89 1.90
C VAL A 57 14.17 -9.20 1.14
N ALA A 58 13.90 -10.30 1.84
CA ALA A 58 13.61 -11.59 1.22
C ALA A 58 12.34 -11.54 0.35
N TRP A 59 11.29 -10.86 0.82
CA TRP A 59 10.06 -10.64 0.06
C TRP A 59 10.33 -9.85 -1.23
N GLY A 60 11.17 -8.80 -1.16
CA GLY A 60 11.57 -8.01 -2.33
C GLY A 60 12.49 -8.74 -3.31
N ALA A 61 13.12 -9.84 -2.88
CA ALA A 61 14.03 -10.66 -3.70
C ALA A 61 13.36 -11.89 -4.33
N LEU A 62 12.05 -12.07 -4.15
CA LEU A 62 11.30 -13.17 -4.75
C LEU A 62 11.34 -13.09 -6.29
N GLY A 63 11.39 -14.25 -6.94
CA GLY A 63 11.14 -14.34 -8.37
C GLY A 63 9.67 -14.07 -8.71
N ASP A 64 9.38 -13.71 -9.96
CA ASP A 64 8.09 -13.20 -10.40
C ASP A 64 6.88 -14.04 -9.94
N ASP A 65 6.88 -15.35 -10.16
CA ASP A 65 5.75 -16.21 -9.76
C ASP A 65 5.49 -16.18 -8.26
N ALA A 66 6.54 -16.35 -7.46
CA ALA A 66 6.43 -16.31 -6.01
C ALA A 66 6.03 -14.91 -5.51
N TRP A 67 6.47 -13.85 -6.20
CA TRP A 67 6.10 -12.49 -5.89
C TRP A 67 4.60 -12.23 -6.13
N TYR A 68 4.04 -12.73 -7.24
CA TYR A 68 2.61 -12.62 -7.50
C TYR A 68 1.76 -13.43 -6.52
N ASP A 69 2.19 -14.63 -6.15
CA ASP A 69 1.51 -15.44 -5.13
C ASP A 69 1.48 -14.72 -3.79
N ARG A 70 2.59 -14.06 -3.42
CA ARG A 70 2.65 -13.25 -2.20
C ARG A 70 1.79 -12.01 -2.28
N LEU A 71 1.70 -11.31 -3.41
CA LEU A 71 0.75 -10.19 -3.55
C LEU A 71 -0.71 -10.62 -3.36
N GLN A 72 -1.09 -11.74 -3.94
CA GLN A 72 -2.44 -12.28 -3.78
C GLN A 72 -2.70 -12.69 -2.33
N ALA A 73 -1.74 -13.33 -1.67
CA ALA A 73 -1.87 -13.76 -0.28
C ALA A 73 -1.90 -12.58 0.71
N ASP A 74 -1.03 -11.59 0.51
CA ASP A 74 -0.82 -10.48 1.45
C ASP A 74 -1.86 -9.36 1.26
N PHE A 75 -2.31 -9.11 0.02
CA PHE A 75 -3.19 -7.98 -0.32
C PHE A 75 -4.49 -8.36 -1.02
N GLY A 76 -4.70 -9.65 -1.34
CA GLY A 76 -5.83 -10.08 -2.16
C GLY A 76 -5.76 -9.56 -3.60
N MET A 77 -4.59 -9.10 -4.05
CA MET A 77 -4.42 -8.40 -5.32
C MET A 77 -3.94 -9.35 -6.42
N ASP A 78 -4.81 -9.59 -7.40
CA ASP A 78 -4.42 -10.31 -8.62
C ASP A 78 -3.78 -9.33 -9.62
N ALA A 79 -2.45 -9.33 -9.59
CA ALA A 79 -1.60 -8.50 -10.44
C ALA A 79 -0.92 -9.29 -11.56
N ARG A 80 -1.19 -10.60 -11.73
CA ARG A 80 -0.56 -11.37 -12.79
C ARG A 80 -0.99 -10.83 -14.16
N PRO A 81 -0.07 -10.64 -15.12
CA PRO A 81 -0.45 -10.31 -16.49
C PRO A 81 -1.32 -11.44 -17.07
N ASN A 82 -2.43 -11.09 -17.72
CA ASN A 82 -3.16 -12.07 -18.52
C ASN A 82 -2.28 -12.47 -19.72
N ALA A 83 -2.17 -13.77 -19.97
CA ALA A 83 -1.44 -14.35 -21.10
C ALA A 83 -2.06 -13.95 -22.45
#